data_AF-A0A7X3LI34-F1
#
_entry.id   AF-A0A7X3LI34-F1
#
_cell.length_a   1.000
_cell.length_b   1.000
_cell.length_c   1.000
_cell.angle_alpha   90.00
_cell.angle_beta   90.00
_cell.angle_gamma   90.00
#
_symmetry.space_group_name_H-M   'P 1'
#
loop_
_entity.id
_entity.type
_entity.pdbx_description
1 polymer ?
#
loop_
_entity_poly.entity_id
_entity_poly.type
_entity_poly.pdbx_seq_one_letter_code
_entity_poly.pdbx_strand_id
1 'polypeptide(L)'
;METSEILAVIAIVISLFLFIRVISLQSQMNNIKADLEWMRNRAGSQSVPVPAATSPTPSGGQETADSALDERLLFLLQSGQKIKAIKEIREVRSLGLKEAKEYVEALERNV
;
A
#
# COMPACT_ATOMS: atom_id res chain seq x y z
N MET A 1 41.98 -7.69 5.24
CA MET A 1 40.66 -7.98 5.83
C MET A 1 40.49 -9.48 5.79
N GLU A 2 40.48 -10.09 6.96
CA GLU A 2 40.29 -11.52 7.08
C GLU A 2 38.85 -11.87 6.68
N THR A 3 38.64 -13.02 6.05
CA THR A 3 37.31 -13.46 5.61
C THR A 3 36.30 -13.54 6.77
N SER A 4 36.80 -13.77 7.99
CA SER A 4 36.08 -13.69 9.26
C SER A 4 35.53 -12.29 9.55
N GLU A 5 36.32 -11.24 9.33
CA GLU A 5 35.90 -9.84 9.52
C GLU A 5 34.79 -9.48 8.53
N ILE A 6 34.93 -9.88 7.27
CA ILE A 6 33.92 -9.64 6.23
C ILE A 6 32.61 -10.37 6.57
N LEU A 7 32.68 -11.62 7.04
CA LEU A 7 31.52 -12.40 7.45
C LEU A 7 30.78 -11.74 8.64
N ALA A 8 31.54 -11.23 9.61
CA ALA A 8 30.99 -10.52 10.77
C ALA A 8 30.27 -9.22 10.34
N VAL A 9 30.87 -8.44 9.44
CA VAL A 9 30.25 -7.21 8.92
C VAL A 9 28.98 -7.51 8.14
N ILE A 10 28.99 -8.53 7.27
CA ILE A 10 27.80 -8.94 6.52
C ILE A 10 26.68 -9.39 7.47
N ALA A 11 26.99 -10.18 8.49
CA ALA A 11 26.01 -10.62 9.48
C ALA A 11 25.37 -9.45 10.24
N ILE A 12 26.16 -8.43 10.62
CA ILE A 12 25.67 -7.22 11.28
C ILE A 12 24.74 -6.42 10.35
N VAL A 13 25.15 -6.22 9.09
CA VAL A 13 24.36 -5.49 8.09
C VAL A 13 23.03 -6.19 7.81
N ILE A 14 23.05 -7.52 7.67
CA ILE A 14 21.83 -8.31 7.44
C ILE A 14 20.91 -8.25 8.67
N SER A 15 21.45 -8.38 9.88
CA SER A 15 20.67 -8.28 11.13
C SER A 15 20.00 -6.91 11.24
N LEU A 16 20.74 -5.83 10.98
CA LEU A 16 20.21 -4.47 10.98
C LEU A 16 19.12 -4.26 9.91
N PHE A 17 19.33 -4.78 8.70
CA PHE A 17 18.36 -4.70 7.61
C PHE A 17 17.05 -5.44 7.95
N LEU A 18 17.16 -6.65 8.48
CA LEU A 18 15.99 -7.43 8.91
C LEU A 18 15.25 -6.77 10.06
N PHE A 19 15.98 -6.16 11.01
CA PHE A 19 15.40 -5.43 12.13
C PHE A 19 14.61 -4.19 11.65
N ILE A 20 15.17 -3.41 10.73
CA ILE A 20 14.47 -2.26 10.11
C ILE A 20 13.23 -2.73 9.34
N ARG A 21 13.35 -3.82 8.58
CA ARG A 21 12.21 -4.44 7.87
C ARG A 21 11.13 -4.91 8.84
N VAL A 22 11.50 -5.50 9.98
CA VAL A 22 10.59 -5.94 11.04
C VAL A 22 9.86 -4.76 11.68
N ILE A 23 10.58 -3.69 12.05
CA ILE A 23 9.98 -2.48 12.63
C ILE A 23 9.03 -1.83 11.62
N SER A 24 9.44 -1.73 10.35
CA SER A 24 8.61 -1.21 9.27
C SER A 24 7.34 -2.05 9.04
N LEU A 25 7.42 -3.37 9.23
CA LEU A 25 6.28 -4.27 9.05
C LEU A 25 5.30 -4.19 10.23
N GLN A 26 5.81 -4.07 11.46
CA GLN A 26 5.00 -3.84 12.66
C GLN A 26 4.28 -2.48 12.60
N SER A 27 4.90 -1.45 12.00
CA SER A 27 4.28 -0.14 11.79
C SER A 27 3.04 -0.22 10.88
N GLN A 28 3.01 -1.14 9.91
CA GLN A 28 1.83 -1.32 9.04
C GLN A 28 0.61 -1.84 9.82
N MET A 29 0.83 -2.70 10.82
CA MET A 29 -0.25 -3.22 11.67
C MET A 29 -0.77 -2.20 12.69
N ASN A 30 0.07 -1.24 13.11
CA ASN A 30 -0.35 -0.22 14.08
C ASN A 30 -1.39 0.75 13.50
N ASN A 31 -1.25 1.11 12.21
CA ASN A 31 -2.17 2.05 11.55
C ASN A 31 -3.54 1.44 11.22
N ILE A 32 -3.61 0.13 10.94
CA ILE A 32 -4.87 -0.55 10.58
C ILE A 32 -5.83 -0.64 11.79
N LYS A 33 -5.31 -0.75 13.01
CA LYS A 33 -6.14 -0.73 14.23
C LYS A 33 -6.68 0.66 14.55
N ALA A 34 -5.84 1.68 14.38
CA ALA A 34 -6.27 3.07 14.53
C ALA A 34 -7.38 3.41 13.52
N ASP A 35 -7.31 2.82 12.31
CA ASP A 35 -8.31 3.03 11.28
C ASP A 35 -9.70 2.48 11.67
N LEU A 36 -9.70 1.25 12.20
CA LEU A 36 -10.91 0.57 12.64
C LEU A 36 -11.57 1.23 13.86
N GLU A 37 -10.77 1.85 14.74
CA GLU A 37 -11.30 2.55 15.91
C GLU A 37 -11.98 3.88 15.56
N TRP A 38 -11.46 4.68 14.62
CA TRP A 38 -12.18 5.90 14.19
C TRP A 38 -13.46 5.55 13.45
N MET A 39 -13.48 4.47 12.67
CA MET A 39 -14.69 4.00 11.98
C MET A 39 -15.76 3.56 12.98
N ARG A 40 -15.38 2.78 13.99
CA ARG A 40 -16.31 2.34 15.04
C ARG A 40 -16.84 3.51 15.86
N ASN A 41 -15.98 4.48 16.20
CA ASN A 41 -16.39 5.67 16.94
C ASN A 41 -17.30 6.59 16.11
N ARG A 42 -17.09 6.65 14.78
CA ARG A 42 -17.92 7.40 13.83
C ARG A 42 -19.25 6.71 13.54
N ALA A 43 -19.28 5.38 13.48
CA ALA A 43 -20.50 4.59 13.36
C ALA A 43 -21.36 4.66 14.64
N GLY A 44 -20.74 4.87 15.80
CA GLY A 44 -21.45 5.11 17.06
C GLY A 44 -22.04 6.51 17.22
N SER A 45 -21.68 7.48 16.36
CA SER A 45 -22.02 8.91 16.55
C SER A 45 -22.81 9.56 15.41
N GLN A 46 -23.22 8.82 14.37
CA GLN A 46 -24.06 9.36 13.28
C GLN A 46 -25.46 8.73 13.26
N SER A 47 -26.30 9.13 14.22
CA SER A 47 -27.74 9.21 14.01
C SER A 47 -28.07 10.57 13.38
N VAL A 48 -27.90 10.69 12.05
CA VAL A 48 -28.40 11.85 11.30
C VAL A 48 -29.59 11.36 10.46
N PRO A 49 -30.83 11.83 10.72
CA PRO A 49 -32.01 11.41 9.96
C PRO A 49 -32.15 12.30 8.71
N VAL A 50 -32.13 11.71 7.51
CA VAL A 50 -32.60 12.39 6.29
C VAL A 50 -33.29 11.38 5.35
N PRO A 51 -34.49 11.68 4.82
CA PRO A 51 -35.41 10.70 4.26
C PRO A 51 -35.16 10.35 2.78
N ALA A 52 -35.59 9.12 2.44
CA ALA A 52 -36.15 8.61 1.20
C ALA A 52 -35.77 9.21 -0.18
N ALA A 53 -35.35 8.26 -1.03
CA ALA A 53 -35.58 8.16 -2.48
C ALA A 53 -34.65 8.94 -3.43
N THR A 54 -33.67 8.24 -4.01
CA THR A 54 -33.70 7.85 -5.44
C THR A 54 -32.50 6.94 -5.77
N SER A 55 -32.77 5.72 -6.22
CA SER A 55 -31.90 4.95 -7.13
C SER A 55 -32.43 5.22 -8.55
N PRO A 56 -31.61 5.27 -9.62
CA PRO A 56 -30.80 4.11 -10.05
C PRO A 56 -29.43 4.45 -10.68
N THR A 57 -28.52 3.47 -10.75
CA THR A 57 -27.65 3.10 -11.90
C THR A 57 -26.38 2.38 -11.41
N PRO A 58 -26.29 1.04 -11.55
CA PRO A 58 -25.04 0.31 -11.40
C PRO A 58 -24.47 0.00 -12.80
N SER A 59 -23.76 0.98 -13.38
CA SER A 59 -22.86 0.77 -14.52
C SER A 59 -21.57 1.50 -14.19
N GLY A 60 -20.61 0.81 -13.58
CA GLY A 60 -19.35 1.43 -13.16
C GLY A 60 -18.39 0.54 -12.36
N GLY A 61 -18.57 -0.79 -12.37
CA GLY A 61 -17.80 -1.69 -11.51
C GLY A 61 -16.31 -1.83 -11.85
N GLN A 62 -15.85 -1.29 -12.99
CA GLN A 62 -14.46 -1.37 -13.43
C GLN A 62 -13.68 -0.06 -13.23
N GLU A 63 -14.30 1.10 -13.47
CA GLU A 63 -13.63 2.41 -13.34
C GLU A 63 -13.32 2.78 -11.89
N THR A 64 -14.16 2.36 -10.94
CA THR A 64 -13.89 2.57 -9.51
C THR A 64 -12.75 1.69 -9.00
N ALA A 65 -12.58 0.50 -9.58
CA ALA A 65 -11.54 -0.44 -9.18
C ALA A 65 -10.16 0.03 -9.66
N ASP A 66 -10.02 0.39 -10.94
CA ASP A 66 -8.76 0.93 -11.47
C ASP A 66 -8.39 2.26 -10.77
N SER A 67 -9.34 3.18 -10.56
CA SER A 67 -9.05 4.45 -9.86
C SER A 67 -8.60 4.25 -8.40
N ALA A 68 -9.22 3.31 -7.67
CA ALA A 68 -8.83 3.00 -6.30
C ALA A 68 -7.44 2.33 -6.23
N LEU A 69 -7.07 1.54 -7.25
CA LEU A 69 -5.74 0.95 -7.38
C LEU A 69 -4.70 2.01 -7.69
N ASP A 70 -5.01 2.95 -8.58
CA ASP A 70 -4.14 4.08 -8.91
C ASP A 70 -3.88 4.96 -7.70
N GLU A 71 -4.91 5.28 -6.91
CA GLU A 71 -4.79 6.06 -5.67
C GLU A 71 -3.92 5.34 -4.63
N ARG A 72 -4.07 4.01 -4.51
CA ARG A 72 -3.23 3.16 -3.66
C ARG A 72 -1.78 3.13 -4.13
N LEU A 73 -1.55 3.05 -5.43
CA LEU A 73 -0.22 3.09 -6.05
C LEU A 73 0.44 4.44 -5.80
N LEU A 74 -0.29 5.53 -6.01
CA LEU A 74 0.10 6.90 -5.70
C LEU A 74 0.56 7.06 -4.24
N PHE A 75 -0.24 6.55 -3.30
CA PHE A 75 0.10 6.58 -1.88
C PHE A 75 1.38 5.80 -1.56
N LEU A 76 1.55 4.63 -2.19
CA LEU A 76 2.77 3.81 -2.07
C LEU A 76 4.00 4.52 -2.66
N LEU A 77 3.82 5.28 -3.74
CA LEU A 77 4.87 6.04 -4.41
C LEU A 77 5.30 7.25 -3.58
N GLN A 78 4.34 8.03 -3.06
CA GLN A 78 4.61 9.14 -2.13
C GLN A 78 5.32 8.66 -0.86
N SER A 79 5.05 7.43 -0.42
CA SER A 79 5.72 6.81 0.71
C SER A 79 7.13 6.26 0.39
N GLY A 80 7.62 6.42 -0.85
CA GLY A 80 8.91 5.87 -1.30
C GLY A 80 8.94 4.35 -1.46
N GLN A 81 7.78 3.68 -1.45
CA GLN A 81 7.64 2.22 -1.46
C GLN A 81 7.38 1.66 -2.87
N LYS A 82 8.16 2.09 -3.87
CA LYS A 82 8.03 1.70 -5.29
C LYS A 82 7.97 0.19 -5.51
N ILE A 83 8.74 -0.61 -4.76
CA ILE A 83 8.72 -2.08 -4.87
C ILE A 83 7.36 -2.67 -4.44
N LYS A 84 6.70 -2.09 -3.43
CA LYS A 84 5.37 -2.57 -3.01
C LYS A 84 4.31 -2.20 -4.05
N ALA A 85 4.37 -1.02 -4.64
CA ALA A 85 3.51 -0.63 -5.75
C ALA A 85 3.62 -1.60 -6.94
N ILE A 86 4.84 -1.97 -7.33
CA ILE A 86 5.09 -2.96 -8.40
C ILE A 86 4.54 -4.36 -8.03
N LYS A 87 4.55 -4.71 -6.74
CA LYS A 87 3.97 -5.97 -6.28
C LYS A 87 2.43 -5.93 -6.34
N GLU A 88 1.82 -4.85 -5.86
CA GLU A 88 0.37 -4.66 -5.83
C GLU A 88 -0.24 -4.70 -7.24
N ILE A 89 0.31 -3.93 -8.20
CA ILE A 89 -0.18 -3.93 -9.59
C ILE A 89 -0.01 -5.30 -10.26
N ARG A 90 1.03 -6.05 -9.87
CA ARG A 90 1.28 -7.41 -10.38
C ARG A 90 0.31 -8.42 -9.79
N GLU A 91 -0.04 -8.32 -8.51
CA GLU A 91 -1.03 -9.22 -7.90
C GLU A 91 -2.45 -8.93 -8.39
N VAL A 92 -2.78 -7.66 -8.64
CA VAL A 92 -4.14 -7.27 -9.05
C VAL A 92 -4.37 -7.43 -10.55
N ARG A 93 -3.46 -6.95 -11.41
CA ARG A 93 -3.59 -7.10 -12.88
C ARG A 93 -2.89 -8.32 -13.45
N SER A 94 -2.18 -9.12 -12.65
CA SER A 94 -1.41 -10.28 -13.14
C SER A 94 -0.42 -9.94 -14.28
N LEU A 95 0.13 -8.73 -14.25
CA LEU A 95 1.04 -8.22 -15.29
C LEU A 95 2.46 -8.77 -15.15
N GLY A 96 3.21 -8.80 -16.26
CA GLY A 96 4.63 -9.13 -16.21
C GLY A 96 5.42 -8.13 -15.36
N LEU A 97 6.55 -8.56 -14.79
CA LEU A 97 7.41 -7.69 -13.96
C LEU A 97 7.85 -6.42 -14.70
N LYS A 98 8.07 -6.54 -16.02
CA LYS A 98 8.42 -5.43 -16.90
C LYS A 98 7.26 -4.41 -17.00
N GLU A 99 6.06 -4.88 -17.29
CA GLU A 99 4.85 -4.05 -17.43
C GLU A 99 4.46 -3.38 -16.11
N ALA A 100 4.52 -4.12 -15.01
CA ALA A 100 4.25 -3.59 -13.67
C ALA A 100 5.19 -2.45 -13.29
N LYS A 101 6.49 -2.60 -13.61
CA LYS A 101 7.48 -1.54 -13.38
C LYS A 101 7.20 -0.31 -14.24
N GLU A 102 6.94 -0.53 -15.52
CA GLU A 102 6.69 0.54 -16.49
C GLU A 102 5.43 1.34 -16.14
N TYR A 103 4.38 0.66 -15.68
CA TYR A 103 3.14 1.29 -15.20
C TYR A 103 3.38 2.18 -13.97
N VAL A 104 4.06 1.64 -12.95
CA VAL A 104 4.40 2.38 -11.74
C VAL A 104 5.31 3.58 -12.04
N GLU A 105 6.28 3.41 -12.94
CA GLU A 105 7.20 4.47 -13.33
C GLU A 105 6.54 5.55 -14.22
N ALA A 106 5.54 5.18 -15.02
CA ALA A 106 4.70 6.14 -15.73
C ALA A 106 3.83 6.95 -14.76
N LEU A 107 3.27 6.28 -13.75
CA LEU A 107 2.47 6.93 -12.71
C LEU A 107 3.32 7.88 -11.86
N GLU A 108 4.53 7.48 -11.49
CA GLU A 108 5.52 8.31 -10.77
C GLU A 108 5.89 9.58 -11.54
N ARG A 109 5.95 9.51 -12.87
CA ARG A 109 6.36 10.63 -13.71
C ARG A 109 5.24 11.65 -13.93
N ASN A 110 4.00 11.27 -13.66
CA ASN A 110 2.80 12.09 -13.84
C ASN A 110 2.31 12.73 -12.52
N VAL A 111 3.08 12.60 -11.45
CA VAL A 111 2.81 13.08 -10.08
C VAL A 111 3.90 14.03 -9.65
#